data_AF-A0A0K1PTC3-F1
#
_entry.id   AF-A0A0K1PTC3-F1
#
_cell.length_a   1.000
_cell.length_b   1.000
_cell.length_c   1.000
_cell.angle_alpha   90.00
_cell.angle_beta   90.00
_cell.angle_gamma   90.00
#
_symmetry.space_group_name_H-M   'P 1'
#
loop_
_entity.id
_entity.type
_entity.pdbx_description
1 polymer ?
#
loop_
_entity_poly.entity_id
_entity_poly.type
_entity_poly.pdbx_seq_one_letter_code
_entity_poly.pdbx_strand_id
1 'polypeptide(L)'
;MESVTLVPASAFGQSAPNATEAKTHLTAGTKAAQAKDWSKALIEFDAANKAQPSADALEGLANAHFQLKQDAEAHAAYDEYLKKYGASAPKAKKTLAETRLKELGERTGTIAVSSSEPGAQITIDDKPVGTAPLAAPIRVSVGPHRVRITKEGFAPVDQAPSVTANGAVTVTAKLEAVSSKGRLSVREKNGKPIRVLVDGVDMGEAPWSGEVEAGQHTVDGRSSQMAAAPEKVEVERGKTRDVELIASSTTATLKVATSDGKGIIYLDGKLVGEGTFLADIPSGPHAIRITREGYDTYEEPIDLKDKENKAVSVTMTLNSKIETGPVVKEGRRVEGIYGGVGLLGTVLIGGMKSSMQKTCEASDRPVELASCSGEGSGSGAGLAGFFGYHWDPVGVELYAGAQYDSSAPTLVWNASSVDPGIGPDPARTEDFKVRRVGGFAIARVRLTFQSEKIRFSVAGGVGLSYRAMFLDRDTTLASNAQVRDVFVPDAQSYVSPVVSLEPTIQWRFTPTTALAVGAALLVESPRAFNAIPTTPEDGSRRLGPSGLTTPSYELATGTQIFIGPFIGVMFGP
;
A
#
# COMPACT_ATOMS: atom_id res chain seq x y z
N MET A 1 41.36 -13.99 -22.46
CA MET A 1 41.36 -13.17 -21.24
C MET A 1 42.05 -11.87 -21.59
N GLU A 2 41.29 -10.87 -22.04
CA GLU A 2 41.80 -9.50 -22.19
C GLU A 2 40.72 -8.55 -21.65
N SER A 3 41.11 -7.75 -20.68
CA SER A 3 40.26 -6.82 -19.94
C SER A 3 40.08 -5.55 -20.77
N VAL A 4 38.86 -5.28 -21.25
CA VAL A 4 38.54 -4.01 -21.93
C VAL A 4 38.00 -3.03 -20.89
N THR A 5 38.74 -1.93 -20.71
CA THR A 5 38.37 -0.81 -19.84
C THR A 5 37.44 0.14 -20.62
N LEU A 6 36.23 0.39 -20.11
CA LEU A 6 35.27 1.35 -20.67
C LEU A 6 35.65 2.77 -20.25
N VAL A 7 35.80 3.67 -21.23
CA VAL A 7 35.85 5.13 -21.02
C VAL A 7 34.44 5.69 -21.29
N PRO A 8 33.85 6.51 -20.40
CA PRO A 8 32.55 7.13 -20.68
C PRO A 8 32.72 8.31 -21.63
N ALA A 9 31.97 8.30 -22.73
CA ALA A 9 31.79 9.47 -23.60
C ALA A 9 30.76 10.43 -22.98
N SER A 10 31.12 11.71 -22.91
CA SER A 10 30.29 12.79 -22.34
C SER A 10 29.09 13.13 -23.25
N ALA A 11 27.90 13.22 -22.65
CA ALA A 11 26.64 13.58 -23.31
C ALA A 11 26.49 15.10 -23.49
N PHE A 12 26.00 15.53 -24.67
CA PHE A 12 25.48 16.88 -24.90
C PHE A 12 24.03 16.95 -24.40
N GLY A 13 23.77 17.79 -23.38
CA GLY A 13 22.53 17.81 -22.62
C GLY A 13 21.45 18.76 -23.15
N GLN A 14 20.22 18.26 -23.24
CA GLN A 14 19.03 19.05 -22.91
C GLN A 14 18.74 18.87 -21.41
N SER A 15 18.66 19.98 -20.69
CA SER A 15 18.47 19.97 -19.23
C SER A 15 17.10 19.39 -18.88
N ALA A 16 17.09 18.32 -18.07
CA ALA A 16 15.89 17.66 -17.54
C ALA A 16 14.89 18.68 -16.93
N PRO A 17 13.58 18.39 -16.87
CA PRO A 17 12.56 19.30 -16.33
C PRO A 17 12.96 19.93 -14.98
N ASN A 18 13.54 19.11 -14.09
CA ASN A 18 14.01 19.52 -12.78
C ASN A 18 15.17 20.53 -12.81
N ALA A 19 15.98 20.55 -13.87
CA ALA A 19 17.10 21.48 -14.02
C ALA A 19 16.64 22.90 -14.39
N THR A 20 15.56 23.02 -15.14
CA THR A 20 14.94 24.33 -15.44
C THR A 20 14.27 24.91 -14.21
N GLU A 21 13.58 24.08 -13.44
CA GLU A 21 12.98 24.44 -12.17
C GLU A 21 14.04 24.83 -11.12
N ALA A 22 15.07 24.01 -10.95
CA ALA A 22 16.19 24.31 -10.05
C ALA A 22 16.88 25.63 -10.39
N LYS A 23 17.12 25.90 -11.68
CA LYS A 23 17.70 27.18 -12.14
C LYS A 23 16.81 28.37 -11.83
N THR A 24 15.49 28.21 -11.94
CA THR A 24 14.51 29.26 -11.63
C THR A 24 14.57 29.62 -10.15
N HIS A 25 14.47 28.62 -9.27
CA HIS A 25 14.55 28.80 -7.83
C HIS A 25 15.92 29.31 -7.38
N LEU A 26 17.02 28.85 -7.98
CA LEU A 26 18.36 29.34 -7.68
C LEU A 26 18.51 30.83 -8.00
N THR A 27 17.94 31.28 -9.12
CA THR A 27 17.93 32.70 -9.52
C THR A 27 17.09 33.53 -8.55
N ALA A 28 15.90 33.03 -8.18
CA ALA A 28 15.02 33.69 -7.21
C ALA A 28 15.67 33.81 -5.82
N GLY A 29 16.30 32.74 -5.34
CA GLY A 29 17.02 32.71 -4.07
C GLY A 29 18.21 33.66 -4.05
N THR A 30 18.98 33.71 -5.14
CA THR A 30 20.09 34.66 -5.29
C THR A 30 19.61 36.11 -5.23
N LYS A 31 18.51 36.43 -5.94
CA LYS A 31 17.90 37.76 -5.91
C LYS A 31 17.39 38.13 -4.52
N ALA A 32 16.74 37.20 -3.82
CA ALA A 32 16.28 37.40 -2.45
C ALA A 32 17.46 37.62 -1.47
N ALA A 33 18.53 36.84 -1.59
CA ALA A 33 19.75 36.99 -0.80
C ALA A 33 20.42 38.36 -1.01
N GLN A 34 20.51 38.84 -2.26
CA GLN A 34 21.02 40.18 -2.57
C GLN A 34 20.17 41.29 -1.94
N ALA A 35 18.84 41.08 -1.86
CA ALA A 35 17.92 41.96 -1.17
C ALA A 35 17.94 41.80 0.37
N LYS A 36 18.77 40.90 0.92
CA LYS A 36 18.83 40.50 2.34
C LYS A 36 17.51 39.94 2.88
N ASP A 37 16.64 39.47 2.00
CA ASP A 37 15.43 38.72 2.35
C ASP A 37 15.81 37.24 2.54
N TRP A 38 16.42 36.95 3.69
CA TRP A 38 16.97 35.63 3.98
C TRP A 38 15.90 34.56 4.19
N SER A 39 14.71 34.94 4.65
CA SER A 39 13.57 34.01 4.79
C SER A 39 13.10 33.54 3.42
N LYS A 40 12.97 34.45 2.45
CA LYS A 40 12.66 34.06 1.07
C LYS A 40 13.81 33.31 0.42
N ALA A 41 15.04 33.76 0.61
CA ALA A 41 16.22 33.09 0.07
C ALA A 41 16.30 31.63 0.54
N LEU A 42 16.03 31.37 1.82
CA LEU A 42 15.98 30.02 2.39
C LEU A 42 14.98 29.13 1.62
N ILE A 43 13.75 29.59 1.44
CA ILE A 43 12.69 28.84 0.73
C ILE A 43 13.12 28.52 -0.70
N GLU A 44 13.64 29.50 -1.43
CA GLU A 44 14.03 29.34 -2.82
C GLU A 44 15.28 28.46 -2.98
N PHE A 45 16.28 28.58 -2.11
CA PHE A 45 17.46 27.70 -2.16
C PHE A 45 17.13 26.26 -1.76
N ASP A 46 16.23 26.05 -0.79
CA ASP A 46 15.72 24.72 -0.45
C ASP A 46 14.97 24.09 -1.63
N ALA A 47 14.07 24.85 -2.28
CA ALA A 47 13.38 24.41 -3.50
C ALA A 47 14.36 24.07 -4.63
N ALA A 48 15.36 24.92 -4.86
CA ALA A 48 16.40 24.67 -5.86
C ALA A 48 17.20 23.39 -5.55
N ASN A 49 17.60 23.18 -4.29
CA ASN A 49 18.38 22.02 -3.87
C ASN A 49 17.56 20.72 -3.92
N LYS A 50 16.25 20.78 -3.65
CA LYS A 50 15.31 19.65 -3.81
C LYS A 50 15.05 19.29 -5.27
N ALA A 51 14.90 20.30 -6.13
CA ALA A 51 14.70 20.09 -7.56
C ALA A 51 15.96 19.48 -8.20
N GLN A 52 17.13 20.06 -7.93
CA GLN A 52 18.41 19.50 -8.35
C GLN A 52 19.54 19.89 -7.38
N PRO A 53 20.09 18.92 -6.60
CA PRO A 53 21.20 19.20 -5.68
C PRO A 53 22.41 19.79 -6.40
N SER A 54 22.89 20.94 -5.95
CA SER A 54 24.03 21.64 -6.53
C SER A 54 24.81 22.42 -5.49
N ALA A 55 26.08 22.71 -5.80
CA ALA A 55 26.96 23.47 -4.91
C ALA A 55 26.39 24.85 -4.58
N ASP A 56 25.88 25.58 -5.58
CA ASP A 56 25.34 26.93 -5.38
C ASP A 56 24.02 26.92 -4.58
N ALA A 57 23.15 25.93 -4.79
CA ALA A 57 21.92 25.81 -4.02
C ALA A 57 22.21 25.48 -2.55
N LEU A 58 23.11 24.52 -2.29
CA LEU A 58 23.45 24.12 -0.93
C LEU A 58 24.26 25.19 -0.17
N GLU A 59 25.14 25.91 -0.86
CA GLU A 59 25.82 27.08 -0.30
C GLU A 59 24.83 28.21 0.03
N GLY A 60 23.92 28.51 -0.88
CA GLY A 60 22.86 29.50 -0.68
C GLY A 60 21.99 29.14 0.52
N LEU A 61 21.61 27.87 0.64
CA LEU A 61 20.85 27.32 1.76
C LEU A 61 21.60 27.49 3.10
N ALA A 62 22.88 27.11 3.15
CA ALA A 62 23.71 27.25 4.34
C ALA A 62 23.86 28.72 4.77
N ASN A 63 24.10 29.61 3.80
CA ASN A 63 24.19 31.05 4.04
C ASN A 63 22.87 31.62 4.55
N ALA A 64 21.73 31.21 3.99
CA ALA A 64 20.42 31.68 4.44
C ALA A 64 20.11 31.24 5.88
N HIS A 65 20.35 29.98 6.23
CA HIS A 65 20.23 29.49 7.61
C HIS A 65 21.12 30.28 8.58
N PHE A 66 22.38 30.54 8.19
CA PHE A 66 23.32 31.29 9.01
C PHE A 66 22.83 32.71 9.30
N GLN A 67 22.32 33.41 8.28
CA GLN A 67 21.80 34.78 8.42
C GLN A 67 20.51 34.83 9.24
N LEU A 68 19.70 33.77 9.20
CA LEU A 68 18.50 33.60 10.01
C LEU A 68 18.77 33.14 11.45
N LYS A 69 20.05 32.94 11.83
CA LYS A 69 20.46 32.41 13.15
C LYS A 69 19.88 31.02 13.46
N GLN A 70 19.67 30.23 12.42
CA GLN A 70 19.28 28.83 12.52
C GLN A 70 20.57 28.01 12.59
N ASP A 71 21.26 28.10 13.72
CA ASP A 71 22.67 27.71 13.84
C ASP A 71 22.90 26.20 13.62
N ALA A 72 21.99 25.35 14.09
CA ALA A 72 22.08 23.91 13.91
C ALA A 72 21.91 23.51 12.43
N GLU A 73 20.90 24.07 11.76
CA GLU A 73 20.62 23.86 10.34
C GLU A 73 21.74 24.44 9.46
N ALA A 74 22.24 25.63 9.78
CA ALA A 74 23.39 26.23 9.09
C ALA A 74 24.63 25.36 9.19
N HIS A 75 24.91 24.81 10.39
CA HIS A 75 26.04 23.92 10.59
C HIS A 75 25.90 22.65 9.73
N ALA A 76 24.72 22.03 9.74
CA ALA A 76 24.47 20.84 8.93
C ALA A 76 24.68 21.12 7.44
N ALA A 77 24.14 22.24 6.93
CA ALA A 77 24.24 22.61 5.53
C ALA A 77 25.69 22.94 5.09
N TYR A 78 26.48 23.65 5.90
CA TYR A 78 27.90 23.90 5.58
C TYR A 78 28.76 22.63 5.65
N ASP A 79 28.51 21.74 6.62
CA ASP A 79 29.20 20.45 6.74
C ASP A 79 28.90 19.58 5.51
N GLU A 80 27.63 19.52 5.09
CA GLU A 80 27.22 18.82 3.88
C GLU A 80 27.83 19.44 2.61
N TYR A 81 27.86 20.77 2.52
CA TYR A 81 28.50 21.49 1.40
C TYR A 81 29.97 21.12 1.25
N LEU A 82 30.73 21.15 2.35
CA LEU A 82 32.15 20.79 2.32
C LEU A 82 32.37 19.30 2.00
N LYS A 83 31.54 18.41 2.54
CA LYS A 83 31.60 16.97 2.25
C LYS A 83 31.33 16.66 0.78
N LYS A 84 30.30 17.28 0.19
CA LYS A 84 29.88 16.98 -1.20
C LYS A 84 30.66 17.76 -2.25
N TYR A 85 30.96 19.03 -1.99
CA TYR A 85 31.49 19.96 -3.00
C TYR A 85 32.80 20.63 -2.60
N GLY A 86 33.28 20.46 -1.36
CA GLY A 86 34.49 21.14 -0.87
C GLY A 86 35.78 20.81 -1.61
N ALA A 87 35.86 19.67 -2.32
CA ALA A 87 37.01 19.31 -3.15
C ALA A 87 37.07 20.10 -4.47
N SER A 88 35.93 20.46 -5.04
CA SER A 88 35.81 21.20 -6.32
C SER A 88 35.41 22.67 -6.14
N ALA A 89 35.02 23.08 -4.93
CA ALA A 89 34.60 24.44 -4.62
C ALA A 89 35.76 25.45 -4.77
N PRO A 90 35.48 26.68 -5.24
CA PRO A 90 36.46 27.77 -5.21
C PRO A 90 37.03 27.99 -3.81
N LYS A 91 38.34 28.23 -3.72
CA LYS A 91 39.08 28.36 -2.43
C LYS A 91 38.39 29.32 -1.46
N ALA A 92 37.91 30.47 -1.94
CA ALA A 92 37.22 31.46 -1.12
C ALA A 92 35.93 30.92 -0.47
N LYS A 93 35.10 30.20 -1.24
CA LYS A 93 33.85 29.61 -0.76
C LYS A 93 34.11 28.49 0.26
N LYS A 94 35.13 27.65 0.00
CA LYS A 94 35.58 26.61 0.95
C LYS A 94 36.05 27.22 2.28
N THR A 95 36.95 28.21 2.24
CA THR A 95 37.47 28.88 3.45
C THR A 95 36.35 29.58 4.22
N LEU A 96 35.36 30.17 3.53
CA LEU A 96 34.19 30.74 4.18
C LEU A 96 33.40 29.67 4.94
N ALA A 97 33.05 28.56 4.28
CA ALA A 97 32.29 27.47 4.90
C ALA A 97 33.04 26.86 6.11
N GLU A 98 34.36 26.66 6.01
CA GLU A 98 35.21 26.18 7.12
C GLU A 98 35.20 27.16 8.30
N THR A 99 35.29 28.47 8.02
CA THR A 99 35.21 29.52 9.04
C THR A 99 33.83 29.52 9.72
N ARG A 100 32.76 29.42 8.94
CA ARG A 100 31.38 29.37 9.44
C ARG A 100 31.12 28.14 10.29
N LEU A 101 31.64 26.97 9.92
CA LEU A 101 31.55 25.78 10.77
C LEU A 101 32.24 25.97 12.11
N LYS A 102 33.40 26.63 12.16
CA LYS A 102 34.08 26.94 13.42
C LYS A 102 33.22 27.86 14.30
N GLU A 103 32.68 28.94 13.74
CA GLU A 103 31.79 29.88 14.43
C GLU A 103 30.47 29.24 14.90
N LEU A 104 29.92 28.31 14.11
CA LEU A 104 28.69 27.60 14.44
C LEU A 104 28.93 26.52 15.49
N GLY A 105 30.10 25.87 15.48
CA GLY A 105 30.52 24.95 16.54
C GLY A 105 30.57 25.62 17.91
N GLU A 106 30.95 26.90 17.98
CA GLU A 106 30.94 27.69 19.22
C GLU A 106 29.52 27.99 19.74
N ARG A 107 28.49 27.81 18.92
CA ARG A 107 27.07 28.09 19.23
C ARG A 107 26.17 26.87 19.14
N THR A 108 26.74 25.70 18.86
CA THR A 108 25.99 24.44 18.72
C THR A 108 26.72 23.29 19.41
N GLY A 109 25.99 22.23 19.70
CA GLY A 109 26.51 20.95 20.18
C GLY A 109 25.59 19.82 19.72
N THR A 110 25.78 18.59 20.19
CA THR A 110 24.94 17.44 19.78
C THR A 110 24.28 16.74 20.95
N ILE A 111 23.07 16.23 20.70
CA ILE A 111 22.33 15.35 21.58
C ILE A 111 22.25 13.96 20.95
N ALA A 112 22.77 12.95 21.64
CA ALA A 112 22.48 11.55 21.36
C ALA A 112 21.36 11.08 22.30
N VAL A 113 20.41 10.30 21.80
CA VAL A 113 19.29 9.79 22.61
C VAL A 113 19.25 8.27 22.50
N SER A 114 19.18 7.60 23.65
CA SER A 114 18.99 6.16 23.79
C SER A 114 17.80 5.86 24.69
N SER A 115 17.09 4.77 24.40
CA SER A 115 15.89 4.32 25.12
C SER A 115 16.04 2.84 25.48
N SER A 116 15.53 2.43 26.66
CA SER A 116 15.41 1.01 27.02
C SER A 116 14.47 0.26 26.07
N GLU A 117 13.52 0.97 25.45
CA GLU A 117 12.57 0.42 24.49
C GLU A 117 12.90 0.89 23.06
N PRO A 118 13.30 -0.03 22.17
CA PRO A 118 13.52 0.27 20.76
C PRO A 118 12.24 0.78 20.07
N GLY A 119 12.41 1.70 19.12
CA GLY A 119 11.29 2.27 18.37
C GLY A 119 10.45 3.30 19.13
N ALA A 120 10.90 3.77 20.30
CA ALA A 120 10.30 4.92 20.99
C ALA A 120 10.49 6.20 20.15
N GLN A 121 9.44 7.00 19.99
CA GLN A 121 9.49 8.29 19.30
C GLN A 121 10.25 9.32 20.14
N ILE A 122 11.10 10.11 19.49
CA ILE A 122 11.92 11.15 20.11
C ILE A 122 11.55 12.50 19.50
N THR A 123 11.32 13.48 20.36
CA THR A 123 11.20 14.90 19.98
C THR A 123 12.22 15.72 20.76
N ILE A 124 12.77 16.76 20.10
CA ILE A 124 13.64 17.76 20.72
C ILE A 124 13.02 19.13 20.44
N ASP A 125 12.73 19.88 21.50
CA ASP A 125 11.96 21.14 21.45
C ASP A 125 10.67 21.00 20.64
N ASP A 126 9.93 19.92 20.93
CA ASP A 126 8.67 19.52 20.29
C ASP A 126 8.76 19.20 18.78
N LYS A 127 9.97 19.23 18.19
CA LYS A 127 10.22 18.78 16.82
C LYS A 127 10.54 17.27 16.79
N PRO A 128 9.86 16.46 15.96
CA PRO A 128 10.18 15.04 15.82
C PRO A 128 11.53 14.84 15.13
N VAL A 129 12.43 14.07 15.75
CA VAL A 129 13.78 13.81 15.24
C VAL A 129 14.03 12.35 14.86
N GLY A 130 13.08 11.46 15.15
CA GLY A 130 13.14 10.05 14.77
C GLY A 130 12.71 9.11 15.88
N THR A 131 13.20 7.87 15.83
CA THR A 131 12.95 6.83 16.83
C THR A 131 14.26 6.29 17.42
N ALA A 132 14.22 5.81 18.66
CA ALA A 132 15.39 5.26 19.34
C ALA A 132 15.76 3.85 18.80
N PRO A 133 17.06 3.53 18.64
CA PRO A 133 18.21 4.45 18.71
C PRO A 133 18.28 5.34 17.46
N LEU A 134 18.68 6.61 17.63
CA LEU A 134 18.91 7.51 16.49
C LEU A 134 20.12 7.04 15.68
N ALA A 135 20.05 7.18 14.36
CA ALA A 135 21.14 6.80 13.45
C ALA A 135 22.40 7.68 13.62
N ALA A 136 22.23 8.93 14.05
CA ALA A 136 23.31 9.86 14.38
C ALA A 136 22.85 10.86 15.46
N PRO A 137 23.78 11.47 16.23
CA PRO A 137 23.45 12.55 17.15
C PRO A 137 22.85 13.76 16.44
N ILE A 138 21.87 14.41 17.07
CA ILE A 138 21.21 15.60 16.53
C ILE A 138 21.95 16.85 17.00
N ARG A 139 22.34 17.71 16.06
CA ARG A 139 22.94 19.00 16.40
C ARG A 139 21.86 20.00 16.78
N VAL A 140 22.08 20.73 17.86
CA VAL A 140 21.19 21.77 18.40
C VAL A 140 22.01 22.98 18.86
N SER A 141 21.33 24.08 19.17
CA SER A 141 21.99 25.28 19.70
C SER A 141 22.59 25.03 21.10
N VAL A 142 23.42 25.94 21.60
CA VAL A 142 23.83 25.90 23.01
C VAL A 142 22.67 26.30 23.92
N GLY A 143 22.57 25.64 25.07
CA GLY A 143 21.52 25.88 26.06
C GLY A 143 20.66 24.66 26.36
N PRO A 144 19.62 24.83 27.21
CA PRO A 144 18.70 23.75 27.57
C PRO A 144 17.77 23.39 26.39
N HIS A 145 17.63 22.09 26.13
CA HIS A 145 16.74 21.55 25.10
C HIS A 145 15.78 20.53 25.69
N ARG A 146 14.49 20.62 25.36
CA ARG A 146 13.48 19.68 25.87
C ARG A 146 13.49 18.41 25.02
N VAL A 147 13.96 17.30 25.58
CA VAL A 147 13.96 15.98 24.96
C VAL A 147 12.80 15.16 25.53
N ARG A 148 11.83 14.83 24.68
CA ARG A 148 10.68 13.99 25.04
C ARG A 148 10.70 12.67 24.29
N ILE A 149 10.60 11.58 25.03
CA ILE A 149 10.64 10.20 24.53
C ILE A 149 9.33 9.51 24.87
N THR A 150 8.64 8.97 23.86
CA THR A 150 7.31 8.39 23.98
C THR A 150 7.23 7.02 23.31
N LYS A 151 6.49 6.09 23.91
CA LYS A 151 6.14 4.80 23.32
C LYS A 151 4.75 4.39 23.83
N GLU A 152 3.91 3.88 22.93
CA GLU A 152 2.60 3.35 23.31
C GLU A 152 2.72 2.25 24.37
N GLY A 153 1.89 2.31 25.42
CA GLY A 153 1.97 1.40 26.55
C GLY A 153 2.97 1.81 27.63
N PHE A 154 3.70 2.92 27.46
CA PHE A 154 4.70 3.41 28.42
C PHE A 154 4.45 4.86 28.84
N ALA A 155 4.92 5.22 30.03
CA ALA A 155 4.90 6.60 30.50
C ALA A 155 5.94 7.43 29.71
N PRO A 156 5.61 8.66 29.28
CA PRO A 156 6.55 9.52 28.58
C PRO A 156 7.68 9.97 29.51
N VAL A 157 8.90 10.08 28.97
CA VAL A 157 10.05 10.65 29.68
C VAL A 157 10.38 12.00 29.07
N ASP A 158 10.40 13.04 29.90
CA ASP A 158 10.79 14.40 29.54
C ASP A 158 12.10 14.75 30.27
N GLN A 159 13.13 15.16 29.52
CA GLN A 159 14.41 15.64 30.07
C GLN A 159 14.80 16.97 29.42
N ALA A 160 15.60 17.77 30.12
CA ALA A 160 16.06 19.07 29.62
C ALA A 160 17.60 19.21 29.69
N PRO A 161 18.37 18.39 28.93
CA PRO A 161 19.82 18.51 28.88
C PRO A 161 20.25 19.91 28.43
N SER A 162 21.30 20.45 29.05
CA SER A 162 21.96 21.68 28.60
C SER A 162 23.15 21.35 27.71
N VAL A 163 23.10 21.80 26.46
CA VAL A 163 24.14 21.59 25.45
C VAL A 163 25.17 22.72 25.51
N THR A 164 26.46 22.35 25.50
CA THR A 164 27.59 23.29 25.49
C THR A 164 28.22 23.42 24.10
N ALA A 165 28.99 24.48 23.90
CA ALA A 165 29.68 24.75 22.63
C ALA A 165 30.60 23.58 22.23
N ASN A 166 30.42 23.05 21.01
CA ASN A 166 31.05 21.83 20.51
C ASN A 166 30.85 20.58 21.40
N GLY A 167 29.99 20.66 22.40
CA GLY A 167 29.75 19.59 23.35
C GLY A 167 28.89 18.48 22.77
N ALA A 168 29.02 17.29 23.33
CA ALA A 168 28.12 16.16 23.09
C ALA A 168 27.45 15.77 24.40
N VAL A 169 26.12 15.69 24.39
CA VAL A 169 25.30 15.26 25.51
C VAL A 169 24.57 13.98 25.13
N THR A 170 24.54 13.01 26.03
CA THR A 170 23.78 11.77 25.85
C THR A 170 22.61 11.75 26.83
N VAL A 171 21.41 11.58 26.28
CA VAL A 171 20.18 11.33 27.04
C VAL A 171 19.88 9.84 27.00
N THR A 172 19.71 9.25 28.18
CA THR A 172 19.29 7.86 28.32
C THR A 172 17.96 7.84 29.06
N ALA A 173 16.95 7.22 28.46
CA ALA A 173 15.64 7.05 29.07
C ALA A 173 15.33 5.57 29.31
N LYS A 174 14.83 5.28 30.51
CA LYS A 174 14.18 4.01 30.84
C LYS A 174 12.68 4.25 30.84
N LEU A 175 11.94 3.61 29.94
CA LEU A 175 10.49 3.76 29.88
C LEU A 175 9.82 2.76 30.82
N GLU A 176 8.84 3.22 31.59
CA GLU A 176 8.05 2.37 32.49
C GLU A 176 6.72 2.02 31.83
N ALA A 177 6.43 0.72 31.73
CA ALA A 177 5.18 0.23 31.19
C ALA A 177 4.02 0.67 32.08
N VAL A 178 2.94 1.13 31.46
CA VAL A 178 1.71 1.48 32.15
C VAL A 178 0.72 0.36 31.80
N SER A 179 0.32 -0.48 32.77
CA SER A 179 -0.57 -1.63 32.52
C SER A 179 -1.97 -1.17 32.16
N SER A 180 -2.57 -1.53 31.03
CA SER A 180 -3.96 -1.11 30.67
C SER A 180 -5.06 -1.76 31.53
N LYS A 181 -4.72 -2.74 32.36
CA LYS A 181 -5.65 -3.58 33.11
C LYS A 181 -5.67 -3.22 34.60
N GLY A 182 -6.79 -3.52 35.25
CA GLY A 182 -6.88 -3.61 36.71
C GLY A 182 -7.09 -5.07 37.15
N ARG A 183 -6.95 -5.35 38.44
CA ARG A 183 -7.20 -6.68 39.02
C ARG A 183 -8.59 -6.70 39.64
N LEU A 184 -9.42 -7.64 39.24
CA LEU A 184 -10.75 -7.86 39.82
C LEU A 184 -10.69 -9.11 40.70
N SER A 185 -11.19 -8.97 41.94
CA SER A 185 -11.22 -10.01 42.97
C SER A 185 -12.67 -10.17 43.43
N VAL A 186 -13.27 -11.33 43.15
CA VAL A 186 -14.70 -11.59 43.36
C VAL A 186 -14.88 -12.75 44.33
N ARG A 187 -15.69 -12.57 45.37
CA ARG A 187 -16.06 -13.62 46.33
C ARG A 187 -17.57 -13.72 46.51
N GLU A 188 -18.07 -14.89 46.89
CA GLU A 188 -19.43 -15.01 47.43
C GLU A 188 -19.39 -14.82 48.95
N LYS A 189 -20.29 -13.98 49.47
CA LYS A 189 -20.32 -13.53 50.87
C LYS A 189 -20.34 -14.65 51.90
N ASN A 190 -21.05 -15.74 51.62
CA ASN A 190 -21.26 -16.87 52.51
C ASN A 190 -20.51 -18.13 52.07
N GLY A 191 -19.58 -18.02 51.11
CA GLY A 191 -18.83 -19.15 50.56
C GLY A 191 -19.65 -20.16 49.75
N LYS A 192 -20.82 -19.76 49.23
CA LYS A 192 -21.66 -20.63 48.41
C LYS A 192 -20.98 -20.91 47.06
N PRO A 193 -21.00 -22.17 46.57
CA PRO A 193 -20.38 -22.52 45.30
C PRO A 193 -21.17 -21.92 44.14
N ILE A 194 -20.61 -20.86 43.54
CA ILE A 194 -21.09 -20.21 42.32
C ILE A 194 -19.94 -20.01 41.35
N ARG A 195 -20.25 -19.93 40.06
CA ARG A 195 -19.34 -19.44 39.04
C ARG A 195 -19.50 -17.94 38.85
N VAL A 196 -18.40 -17.22 38.74
CA VAL A 196 -18.33 -15.78 38.51
C VAL A 196 -18.43 -15.49 37.02
N LEU A 197 -19.31 -14.57 36.64
CA LEU A 197 -19.39 -14.06 35.28
C LEU A 197 -18.99 -12.58 35.30
N VAL A 198 -18.17 -12.19 34.33
CA VAL A 198 -17.81 -10.79 34.08
C VAL A 198 -18.22 -10.46 32.65
N ASP A 199 -19.10 -9.46 32.50
CA ASP A 199 -19.75 -9.08 31.24
C ASP A 199 -20.40 -10.27 30.51
N GLY A 200 -20.97 -11.20 31.29
CA GLY A 200 -21.62 -12.42 30.79
C GLY A 200 -20.66 -13.55 30.39
N VAL A 201 -19.34 -13.36 30.52
CA VAL A 201 -18.32 -14.39 30.27
C VAL A 201 -17.99 -15.10 31.57
N ASP A 202 -18.03 -16.43 31.53
CA ASP A 202 -17.82 -17.27 32.71
C ASP A 202 -16.33 -17.44 33.05
N MET A 203 -15.90 -16.86 34.17
CA MET A 203 -14.50 -16.73 34.57
C MET A 203 -13.99 -17.86 35.47
N GLY A 204 -14.88 -18.66 36.04
CA GLY A 204 -14.54 -19.77 36.94
C GLY A 204 -15.30 -19.71 38.26
N GLU A 205 -14.87 -20.49 39.24
CA GLU A 205 -15.53 -20.59 40.55
C GLU A 205 -15.17 -19.42 41.47
N ALA A 206 -16.10 -18.99 42.32
CA ALA A 206 -15.82 -18.06 43.41
C ALA A 206 -15.11 -18.78 44.58
N PRO A 207 -14.09 -18.17 45.22
CA PRO A 207 -13.53 -16.87 44.91
C PRO A 207 -12.67 -16.88 43.63
N TRP A 208 -12.78 -15.84 42.81
CA TRP A 208 -12.03 -15.66 41.57
C TRP A 208 -11.21 -14.37 41.62
N SER A 209 -9.99 -14.39 41.08
CA SER A 209 -9.17 -13.18 40.90
C SER A 209 -8.46 -13.21 39.54
N GLY A 210 -8.54 -12.12 38.79
CA GLY A 210 -7.92 -12.01 37.47
C GLY A 210 -7.73 -10.57 37.00
N GLU A 211 -7.02 -10.40 35.88
CA GLU A 211 -6.89 -9.09 35.24
C GLU A 211 -8.03 -8.86 34.23
N VAL A 212 -8.65 -7.70 34.32
CA VAL A 212 -9.68 -7.23 33.38
C VAL A 212 -9.30 -5.82 32.89
N GLU A 213 -9.86 -5.39 31.77
CA GLU A 213 -9.61 -4.04 31.27
C GLU A 213 -10.02 -2.98 32.31
N ALA A 214 -9.36 -1.83 32.31
CA ALA A 214 -9.82 -0.72 33.15
C ALA A 214 -11.12 -0.14 32.56
N GLY A 215 -12.14 0.07 33.40
CA GLY A 215 -13.44 0.56 32.97
C GLY A 215 -14.62 -0.02 33.75
N GLN A 216 -15.83 0.18 33.25
CA GLN A 216 -17.04 -0.40 33.83
C GLN A 216 -17.22 -1.85 33.38
N HIS A 217 -17.48 -2.72 34.34
CA HIS A 217 -17.80 -4.13 34.14
C HIS A 217 -19.09 -4.49 34.90
N THR A 218 -19.80 -5.49 34.40
CA THR A 218 -20.90 -6.13 35.13
C THR A 218 -20.43 -7.46 35.69
N VAL A 219 -20.60 -7.70 36.99
CA VAL A 219 -20.17 -8.92 37.67
C VAL A 219 -21.38 -9.60 38.29
N ASP A 220 -21.61 -10.86 37.96
CA ASP A 220 -22.68 -11.67 38.53
C ASP A 220 -22.19 -13.09 38.85
N GLY A 221 -23.09 -13.91 39.41
CA GLY A 221 -22.74 -15.25 39.85
C GLY A 221 -23.87 -16.25 39.70
N ARG A 222 -23.56 -17.48 39.28
CA ARG A 222 -24.59 -18.54 39.13
C ARG A 222 -24.08 -19.94 39.46
N SER A 223 -24.98 -20.81 39.86
CA SER A 223 -24.79 -22.26 39.95
C SER A 223 -26.04 -22.98 39.44
N SER A 224 -26.09 -24.31 39.59
CA SER A 224 -27.29 -25.09 39.24
C SER A 224 -28.51 -24.81 40.13
N GLN A 225 -28.34 -24.19 41.31
CA GLN A 225 -29.41 -23.99 42.29
C GLN A 225 -29.43 -22.58 42.89
N MET A 226 -28.51 -21.70 42.48
CA MET A 226 -28.34 -20.38 43.09
C MET A 226 -27.93 -19.34 42.04
N ALA A 227 -28.30 -18.08 42.29
CA ALA A 227 -27.79 -16.94 41.54
C ALA A 227 -27.52 -15.75 42.47
N ALA A 228 -26.55 -14.94 42.08
CA ALA A 228 -26.27 -13.62 42.63
C ALA A 228 -26.65 -12.57 41.59
N ALA A 229 -27.29 -11.48 42.04
CA ALA A 229 -27.71 -10.39 41.15
C ALA A 229 -26.49 -9.69 40.52
N PRO A 230 -26.61 -9.14 39.30
CA PRO A 230 -25.53 -8.39 38.67
C PRO A 230 -25.17 -7.10 39.42
N GLU A 231 -23.86 -6.87 39.60
CA GLU A 231 -23.28 -5.66 40.18
C GLU A 231 -22.44 -4.92 39.14
N LYS A 232 -22.65 -3.61 38.98
CA LYS A 232 -21.80 -2.77 38.15
C LYS A 232 -20.60 -2.29 38.94
N VAL A 233 -19.40 -2.54 38.43
CA VAL A 233 -18.14 -2.22 39.10
C VAL A 233 -17.23 -1.45 38.16
N GLU A 234 -16.55 -0.44 38.70
CA GLU A 234 -15.51 0.28 37.98
C GLU A 234 -14.15 -0.27 38.41
N VAL A 235 -13.38 -0.76 37.43
CA VAL A 235 -12.03 -1.28 37.62
C VAL A 235 -11.04 -0.22 37.19
N GLU A 236 -10.23 0.25 38.14
CA GLU A 236 -9.18 1.21 37.86
C GLU A 236 -7.87 0.53 37.43
N ARG A 237 -7.19 1.17 36.49
CA ARG A 237 -5.88 0.76 35.97
C ARG A 237 -4.86 0.53 37.10
N GLY A 238 -4.23 -0.65 37.14
CA GLY A 238 -3.19 -1.00 38.10
C GLY A 238 -3.65 -1.16 39.56
N LYS A 239 -4.95 -1.02 39.85
CA LYS A 239 -5.52 -1.23 41.19
C LYS A 239 -6.25 -2.57 41.26
N THR A 240 -6.42 -3.07 42.48
CA THR A 240 -7.31 -4.20 42.76
C THR A 240 -8.69 -3.69 43.18
N ARG A 241 -9.74 -4.21 42.54
CA ARG A 241 -11.13 -4.00 42.93
C ARG A 241 -11.70 -5.28 43.53
N ASP A 242 -12.16 -5.20 44.77
CA ASP A 242 -12.85 -6.30 45.44
C ASP A 242 -14.38 -6.18 45.25
N VAL A 243 -15.04 -7.30 44.97
CA VAL A 243 -16.48 -7.44 44.76
C VAL A 243 -17.01 -8.61 45.58
N GLU A 244 -18.14 -8.40 46.27
CA GLU A 244 -18.76 -9.41 47.11
C GLU A 244 -20.19 -9.69 46.63
N LEU A 245 -20.40 -10.88 46.06
CA LEU A 245 -21.68 -11.35 45.57
C LEU A 245 -22.48 -12.03 46.68
N ILE A 246 -23.82 -11.93 46.63
CA ILE A 246 -24.73 -12.62 47.55
C ILE A 246 -25.61 -13.57 46.75
N ALA A 247 -25.36 -14.88 46.87
CA ALA A 247 -26.11 -15.89 46.15
C ALA A 247 -27.38 -16.33 46.92
N SER A 248 -28.52 -16.40 46.25
CA SER A 248 -29.82 -16.86 46.80
C SER A 248 -30.28 -18.16 46.14
N SER A 249 -30.86 -19.08 46.93
CA SER A 249 -31.28 -20.43 46.52
C SER A 249 -32.75 -20.52 46.09
N THR A 250 -33.30 -19.41 45.62
CA THR A 250 -34.73 -19.28 45.37
C THR A 250 -34.94 -19.27 43.87
N THR A 251 -34.95 -20.44 43.25
CA THR A 251 -35.27 -20.60 41.82
C THR A 251 -36.73 -21.01 41.64
N ALA A 252 -37.32 -20.57 40.55
CA ALA A 252 -38.61 -20.99 40.02
C ALA A 252 -38.37 -21.82 38.76
N THR A 253 -39.15 -22.87 38.55
CA THR A 253 -39.13 -23.62 37.29
C THR A 253 -39.97 -22.85 36.27
N LEU A 254 -39.34 -22.33 35.22
CA LEU A 254 -40.03 -21.68 34.11
C LEU A 254 -40.11 -22.63 32.90
N LYS A 255 -41.33 -22.90 32.45
CA LYS A 255 -41.61 -23.56 31.17
C LYS A 255 -42.24 -22.55 30.20
N VAL A 256 -41.60 -22.29 29.07
CA VAL A 256 -42.17 -21.50 27.97
C VAL A 256 -42.37 -22.41 26.76
N ALA A 257 -43.52 -22.35 26.11
CA ALA A 257 -43.78 -23.11 24.89
C ALA A 257 -44.55 -22.26 23.86
N THR A 258 -44.22 -22.39 22.58
CA THR A 258 -45.08 -21.88 21.50
C THR A 258 -45.97 -22.98 20.96
N SER A 259 -47.23 -22.64 20.66
CA SER A 259 -48.23 -23.62 20.22
C SER A 259 -47.84 -24.37 18.93
N ASP A 260 -47.00 -23.75 18.12
CA ASP A 260 -46.47 -24.28 16.84
C ASP A 260 -45.08 -24.89 16.96
N GLY A 261 -44.42 -24.78 18.12
CA GLY A 261 -43.05 -25.22 18.36
C GLY A 261 -41.96 -24.49 17.57
N LYS A 262 -42.23 -23.31 17.00
CA LYS A 262 -41.30 -22.59 16.10
C LYS A 262 -40.93 -21.18 16.54
N GLY A 263 -41.39 -20.70 17.69
CA GLY A 263 -41.02 -19.37 18.19
C GLY A 263 -39.64 -19.37 18.85
N ILE A 264 -38.85 -18.33 18.59
CA ILE A 264 -37.53 -18.12 19.18
C ILE A 264 -37.71 -17.41 20.53
N ILE A 265 -37.28 -18.05 21.63
CA ILE A 265 -37.53 -17.64 23.01
C ILE A 265 -36.29 -16.94 23.57
N TYR A 266 -36.46 -15.72 24.06
CA TYR A 266 -35.47 -14.95 24.80
C TYR A 266 -35.93 -14.75 26.25
N LEU A 267 -34.99 -14.90 27.19
CA LEU A 267 -35.16 -14.53 28.60
C LEU A 267 -34.13 -13.44 28.93
N ASP A 268 -34.60 -12.29 29.40
CA ASP A 268 -33.77 -11.11 29.72
C ASP A 268 -32.85 -10.67 28.57
N GLY A 269 -33.37 -10.77 27.34
CA GLY A 269 -32.64 -10.42 26.11
C GLY A 269 -31.72 -11.51 25.57
N LYS A 270 -31.50 -12.61 26.30
CA LYS A 270 -30.66 -13.73 25.87
C LYS A 270 -31.49 -14.83 25.20
N LEU A 271 -31.03 -15.34 24.05
CA LEU A 271 -31.64 -16.50 23.38
C LEU A 271 -31.51 -17.76 24.26
N VAL A 272 -32.63 -18.36 24.64
CA VAL A 272 -32.68 -19.53 25.54
C VAL A 272 -33.27 -20.80 24.91
N GLY A 273 -34.00 -20.69 23.80
CA GLY A 273 -34.51 -21.87 23.09
C GLY A 273 -35.40 -21.53 21.89
N GLU A 274 -35.83 -22.57 21.18
CA GLU A 274 -36.80 -22.50 20.09
C GLU A 274 -37.95 -23.47 20.38
N GLY A 275 -39.19 -22.99 20.26
CA GLY A 275 -40.42 -23.77 20.42
C GLY A 275 -40.76 -24.14 21.86
N THR A 276 -39.79 -24.59 22.66
CA THR A 276 -39.96 -24.88 24.08
C THR A 276 -38.67 -24.59 24.85
N PHE A 277 -38.83 -24.07 26.07
CA PHE A 277 -37.78 -23.83 27.03
C PHE A 277 -38.23 -24.28 28.42
N LEU A 278 -37.36 -24.96 29.16
CA LEU A 278 -37.60 -25.40 30.54
C LEU A 278 -36.30 -25.26 31.34
N ALA A 279 -36.30 -24.43 32.39
CA ALA A 279 -35.16 -24.29 33.29
C ALA A 279 -35.57 -23.75 34.66
N ASP A 280 -34.68 -23.95 35.64
CA ASP A 280 -34.76 -23.27 36.94
C ASP A 280 -34.14 -21.87 36.81
N ILE A 281 -34.96 -20.85 37.02
CA ILE A 281 -34.63 -19.44 36.88
C ILE A 281 -34.65 -18.80 38.27
N PRO A 282 -33.75 -17.86 38.61
CA PRO A 282 -33.85 -17.12 39.86
C PRO A 282 -35.23 -16.51 40.07
N SER A 283 -35.68 -16.42 41.31
CA SER A 283 -36.90 -15.70 41.65
C SER A 283 -36.69 -14.20 41.50
N GLY A 284 -37.75 -13.49 41.11
CA GLY A 284 -37.75 -12.05 40.82
C GLY A 284 -38.25 -11.72 39.41
N PRO A 285 -38.11 -10.45 39.00
CA PRO A 285 -38.60 -9.97 37.71
C PRO A 285 -37.70 -10.43 36.56
N HIS A 286 -38.32 -10.97 35.53
CA HIS A 286 -37.70 -11.38 34.27
C HIS A 286 -38.55 -10.92 33.08
N ALA A 287 -37.94 -10.81 31.89
CA ALA A 287 -38.65 -10.49 30.66
C ALA A 287 -38.57 -11.65 29.67
N ILE A 288 -39.74 -12.17 29.28
CA ILE A 288 -39.85 -13.12 28.17
C ILE A 288 -40.10 -12.33 26.89
N ARG A 289 -39.32 -12.60 25.85
CA ARG A 289 -39.59 -12.13 24.49
C ARG A 289 -39.57 -13.31 23.54
N ILE A 290 -40.62 -13.46 22.73
CA ILE A 290 -40.71 -14.50 21.71
C ILE A 290 -40.86 -13.86 20.34
N THR A 291 -39.95 -14.20 19.43
CA THR A 291 -39.95 -13.69 18.05
C THR A 291 -40.13 -14.83 17.06
N ARG A 292 -40.87 -14.56 15.99
CA ARG A 292 -40.99 -15.48 14.85
C ARG A 292 -41.23 -14.66 13.59
N GLU A 293 -40.55 -15.02 12.51
CA GLU A 293 -40.68 -14.33 11.23
C GLU A 293 -42.14 -14.37 10.74
N GLY A 294 -42.70 -13.21 10.41
CA GLY A 294 -44.09 -13.04 9.95
C GLY A 294 -45.14 -13.00 11.06
N TYR A 295 -44.73 -12.99 12.34
CA TYR A 295 -45.63 -12.91 13.50
C TYR A 295 -45.30 -11.67 14.34
N ASP A 296 -46.30 -11.18 15.07
CA ASP A 296 -46.07 -10.11 16.05
C ASP A 296 -45.14 -10.61 17.16
N THR A 297 -44.21 -9.74 17.58
CA THR A 297 -43.34 -10.05 18.70
C THR A 297 -44.17 -10.10 19.98
N TYR A 298 -44.03 -11.19 20.73
CA TYR A 298 -44.65 -11.33 22.03
C TYR A 298 -43.65 -10.94 23.11
N GLU A 299 -44.01 -10.00 23.98
CA GLU A 299 -43.22 -9.62 25.15
C GLU A 299 -44.11 -9.65 26.40
N GLU A 300 -43.62 -10.32 27.43
CA GLU A 300 -44.30 -10.40 28.72
C GLU A 300 -43.28 -10.26 29.87
N PRO A 301 -43.39 -9.24 30.72
CA PRO A 301 -42.68 -9.22 31.99
C PRO A 301 -43.33 -10.25 32.93
N ILE A 302 -42.50 -11.11 33.51
CA ILE A 302 -42.90 -12.11 34.49
C ILE A 302 -42.20 -11.83 35.82
N ASP A 303 -42.88 -12.07 36.93
CA ASP A 303 -42.28 -12.03 38.26
C ASP A 303 -42.37 -13.44 38.84
N LEU A 304 -41.22 -14.11 38.93
CA LEU A 304 -41.13 -15.51 39.35
C LEU A 304 -40.99 -15.60 40.85
N LYS A 305 -41.92 -16.28 41.51
CA LYS A 305 -41.87 -16.49 42.97
C LYS A 305 -40.98 -17.68 43.32
N ASP A 306 -40.44 -17.68 44.52
CA ASP A 306 -39.64 -18.78 45.04
C ASP A 306 -40.37 -20.13 44.93
N LYS A 307 -39.69 -21.14 44.33
CA LYS A 307 -40.20 -22.49 44.05
C LYS A 307 -41.47 -22.54 43.20
N GLU A 308 -41.81 -21.45 42.51
CA GLU A 308 -42.94 -21.43 41.59
C GLU A 308 -42.65 -22.31 40.38
N ASN A 309 -43.65 -23.07 39.93
CA ASN A 309 -43.62 -23.71 38.62
C ASN A 309 -44.49 -22.87 37.68
N LYS A 310 -43.85 -21.97 36.92
CA LYS A 310 -44.52 -21.09 35.98
C LYS A 310 -44.51 -21.70 34.59
N ALA A 311 -45.69 -21.82 33.98
CA ALA A 311 -45.83 -22.24 32.58
C ALA A 311 -46.45 -21.12 31.75
N VAL A 312 -45.81 -20.76 30.65
CA VAL A 312 -46.27 -19.77 29.67
C VAL A 312 -46.39 -20.46 28.31
N SER A 313 -47.61 -20.50 27.78
CA SER A 313 -47.88 -21.08 26.46
C SER A 313 -48.41 -19.99 25.54
N VAL A 314 -47.72 -19.75 24.43
CA VAL A 314 -48.00 -18.61 23.53
C VAL A 314 -48.41 -19.11 22.16
N THR A 315 -49.60 -18.68 21.72
CA THR A 315 -50.01 -18.78 20.32
C THR A 315 -49.68 -17.46 19.64
N MET A 316 -48.68 -17.48 18.75
CA MET A 316 -48.26 -16.26 18.06
C MET A 316 -49.30 -15.83 17.03
N THR A 317 -49.54 -14.52 16.94
CA THR A 317 -50.47 -13.93 15.96
C THR A 317 -49.70 -13.50 14.72
N LEU A 318 -50.19 -13.85 13.54
CA LEU A 318 -49.61 -13.40 12.27
C LEU A 318 -49.67 -11.88 12.18
N ASN A 319 -48.53 -11.26 11.88
CA ASN A 319 -48.47 -9.83 11.68
C ASN A 319 -49.18 -9.48 10.37
N SER A 320 -50.27 -8.70 10.45
CA SER A 320 -51.08 -8.29 9.30
C SER A 320 -50.40 -7.24 8.40
N LYS A 321 -49.25 -6.71 8.82
CA LYS A 321 -48.37 -5.88 8.01
C LYS A 321 -47.17 -6.70 7.58
N ILE A 322 -47.35 -7.54 6.57
CA ILE A 322 -46.20 -8.14 5.87
C ILE A 322 -45.60 -7.05 4.97
N GLU A 323 -44.69 -6.24 5.51
CA GLU A 323 -43.69 -5.60 4.66
C GLU A 323 -42.70 -6.68 4.25
N THR A 324 -42.83 -7.17 3.02
CA THR A 324 -41.79 -8.00 2.39
C THR A 324 -40.57 -7.12 2.09
N GLY A 325 -39.81 -6.81 3.13
CA GLY A 325 -38.42 -6.40 2.96
C GLY A 325 -37.63 -7.59 2.37
N PRO A 326 -36.66 -7.37 1.48
CA PRO A 326 -35.82 -8.45 1.02
C PRO A 326 -35.11 -9.06 2.23
N VAL A 327 -35.21 -10.38 2.39
CA VAL A 327 -34.38 -11.16 3.31
C VAL A 327 -32.93 -10.95 2.87
N VAL A 328 -32.24 -9.99 3.49
CA VAL A 328 -30.78 -9.91 3.43
C VAL A 328 -30.30 -11.04 4.32
N LYS A 329 -30.11 -12.23 3.74
CA LYS A 329 -29.17 -13.19 4.33
C LYS A 329 -27.86 -12.43 4.47
N GLU A 330 -27.37 -12.26 5.70
CA GLU A 330 -26.09 -11.62 5.98
C GLU A 330 -25.01 -12.38 5.21
N GLY A 331 -24.68 -11.90 4.01
CA GLY A 331 -23.60 -12.43 3.21
C GLY A 331 -22.33 -12.28 4.04
N ARG A 332 -21.53 -13.35 4.13
CA ARG A 332 -20.26 -13.35 4.86
C ARG A 332 -19.42 -12.18 4.37
N ARG A 333 -19.31 -11.10 5.16
CA ARG A 333 -18.61 -9.89 4.76
C ARG A 333 -17.17 -10.22 4.38
N VAL A 334 -16.73 -9.69 3.24
CA VAL A 334 -15.34 -9.82 2.79
C VAL A 334 -14.52 -8.78 3.53
N GLU A 335 -14.07 -9.13 4.74
CA GLU A 335 -13.28 -8.25 5.60
C GLU A 335 -11.96 -8.92 5.98
N GLY A 336 -10.83 -8.33 5.57
CA GLY A 336 -9.50 -8.82 5.94
C GLY A 336 -8.48 -8.80 4.81
N ILE A 337 -7.32 -9.40 5.11
CA ILE A 337 -6.22 -9.56 4.15
C ILE A 337 -6.62 -10.56 3.08
N TYR A 338 -6.43 -10.18 1.83
CA TYR A 338 -6.68 -11.03 0.68
C TYR A 338 -5.56 -10.88 -0.35
N GLY A 339 -5.52 -11.80 -1.29
CA GLY A 339 -4.58 -11.75 -2.38
C GLY A 339 -4.91 -12.75 -3.46
N GLY A 340 -4.08 -12.82 -4.48
CA GLY A 340 -4.24 -13.78 -5.54
C GLY A 340 -3.04 -13.81 -6.46
N VAL A 341 -2.94 -14.89 -7.22
CA VAL A 341 -1.96 -15.07 -8.28
C VAL A 341 -2.65 -15.63 -9.49
N GLY A 342 -2.26 -15.20 -10.69
CA GLY A 342 -2.89 -15.67 -11.91
C GLY A 342 -2.06 -15.43 -13.16
N LEU A 343 -2.40 -16.21 -14.17
CA LEU A 343 -1.84 -16.14 -15.50
C LEU A 343 -2.66 -15.15 -16.33
N LEU A 344 -1.94 -14.34 -17.11
CA LEU A 344 -2.48 -13.36 -18.03
C LEU A 344 -2.20 -13.85 -19.45
N GLY A 345 -3.23 -14.06 -20.26
CA GLY A 345 -3.08 -14.07 -21.71
C GLY A 345 -3.22 -12.64 -22.21
N THR A 346 -2.38 -12.22 -23.16
CA THR A 346 -2.42 -10.85 -23.68
C THR A 346 -2.32 -10.84 -25.19
N VAL A 347 -3.18 -10.05 -25.82
CA VAL A 347 -3.11 -9.68 -27.23
C VAL A 347 -3.02 -8.16 -27.29
N LEU A 348 -2.08 -7.67 -28.08
CA LEU A 348 -1.91 -6.24 -28.33
C LEU A 348 -2.95 -5.81 -29.39
N ILE A 349 -3.88 -4.95 -28.99
CA ILE A 349 -4.88 -4.37 -29.90
C ILE A 349 -4.46 -2.95 -30.28
N GLY A 350 -4.65 -2.59 -31.56
CA GLY A 350 -4.18 -1.31 -32.11
C GLY A 350 -2.70 -1.26 -32.51
N GLY A 351 -1.94 -2.32 -32.19
CA GLY A 351 -0.53 -2.47 -32.54
C GLY A 351 0.43 -1.57 -31.75
N MET A 352 1.73 -1.70 -32.03
CA MET A 352 2.76 -0.93 -31.32
C MET A 352 2.89 0.52 -31.83
N LYS A 353 2.31 0.81 -33.00
CA LYS A 353 2.57 2.03 -33.78
C LYS A 353 4.08 2.23 -33.92
N SER A 354 4.79 1.15 -34.20
CA SER A 354 6.22 1.18 -34.53
C SER A 354 6.43 1.96 -35.84
N SER A 355 7.67 2.33 -36.14
CA SER A 355 7.98 2.93 -37.45
C SER A 355 7.61 1.99 -38.60
N MET A 356 7.80 0.68 -38.44
CA MET A 356 7.39 -0.35 -39.41
C MET A 356 5.88 -0.31 -39.66
N GLN A 357 5.08 -0.39 -38.60
CA GLN A 357 3.62 -0.34 -38.70
C GLN A 357 3.13 0.98 -39.31
N LYS A 358 3.73 2.11 -38.92
CA LYS A 358 3.39 3.43 -39.49
C LYS A 358 3.66 3.47 -41.00
N THR A 359 4.80 2.97 -41.46
CA THR A 359 5.13 2.92 -42.90
C THR A 359 4.11 2.09 -43.67
N CYS A 360 3.65 0.98 -43.10
CA CYS A 360 2.63 0.13 -43.71
C CYS A 360 1.22 0.77 -43.71
N GLU A 361 0.88 1.54 -42.68
CA GLU A 361 -0.43 2.22 -42.53
C GLU A 361 -0.49 3.60 -43.24
N ALA A 362 0.65 4.16 -43.66
CA ALA A 362 0.73 5.49 -44.25
C ALA A 362 -0.01 5.58 -45.60
N SER A 363 -0.77 6.68 -45.79
CA SER A 363 -1.44 6.97 -47.06
C SER A 363 -0.46 7.30 -48.19
N ASP A 364 0.73 7.76 -47.82
CA ASP A 364 1.88 8.09 -48.66
C ASP A 364 3.03 7.09 -48.47
N ARG A 365 2.72 5.80 -48.28
CA ARG A 365 3.73 4.75 -48.13
C ARG A 365 4.73 4.73 -49.31
N PRO A 366 6.01 4.34 -49.08
CA PRO A 366 7.02 4.26 -50.13
C PRO A 366 6.54 3.40 -51.31
N VAL A 367 6.82 3.84 -52.54
CA VAL A 367 6.41 3.13 -53.77
C VAL A 367 7.11 1.77 -53.88
N GLU A 368 8.28 1.66 -53.27
CA GLU A 368 9.08 0.44 -53.18
C GLU A 368 8.48 -0.59 -52.21
N LEU A 369 7.61 -0.19 -51.27
CA LEU A 369 6.99 -1.12 -50.33
C LEU A 369 5.85 -1.89 -51.02
N ALA A 370 6.12 -3.13 -51.40
CA ALA A 370 5.20 -3.97 -52.16
C ALA A 370 4.04 -4.50 -51.30
N SER A 371 4.36 -5.04 -50.11
CA SER A 371 3.35 -5.56 -49.18
C SER A 371 3.84 -5.58 -47.73
N CYS A 372 2.89 -5.63 -46.80
CA CYS A 372 3.13 -5.85 -45.37
C CYS A 372 2.20 -6.94 -44.84
N SER A 373 2.68 -7.74 -43.89
CA SER A 373 1.87 -8.71 -43.15
C SER A 373 2.31 -8.81 -41.69
N GLY A 374 1.44 -9.27 -40.79
CA GLY A 374 1.77 -9.43 -39.36
C GLY A 374 1.93 -8.14 -38.56
N GLU A 375 1.70 -6.98 -39.19
CA GLU A 375 1.78 -5.67 -38.55
C GLU A 375 0.70 -5.47 -37.48
N GLY A 376 1.10 -4.98 -36.31
CA GLY A 376 0.18 -4.63 -35.22
C GLY A 376 -0.43 -5.80 -34.45
N SER A 377 -0.21 -7.05 -34.85
CA SER A 377 -0.59 -8.24 -34.10
C SER A 377 0.53 -8.69 -33.17
N GLY A 378 0.34 -8.53 -31.85
CA GLY A 378 1.23 -9.07 -30.83
C GLY A 378 0.46 -9.97 -29.88
N SER A 379 1.03 -11.10 -29.49
CA SER A 379 0.47 -11.96 -28.46
C SER A 379 1.50 -12.35 -27.43
N GLY A 380 1.03 -12.63 -26.23
CA GLY A 380 1.90 -12.78 -25.08
C GLY A 380 1.20 -13.42 -23.90
N ALA A 381 1.98 -13.66 -22.87
CA ALA A 381 1.51 -14.17 -21.61
C ALA A 381 2.25 -13.49 -20.44
N GLY A 382 1.65 -13.52 -19.27
CA GLY A 382 2.23 -12.99 -18.06
C GLY A 382 1.78 -13.75 -16.82
N LEU A 383 2.44 -13.43 -15.71
CA LEU A 383 2.07 -13.84 -14.37
C LEU A 383 1.93 -12.58 -13.54
N ALA A 384 0.86 -12.50 -12.77
CA ALA A 384 0.66 -11.38 -11.86
C ALA A 384 0.06 -11.85 -10.54
N GLY A 385 0.34 -11.10 -9.50
CA GLY A 385 -0.23 -11.30 -8.19
C GLY A 385 -0.64 -9.98 -7.56
N PHE A 386 -1.59 -10.06 -6.64
CA PHE A 386 -1.97 -8.94 -5.81
C PHE A 386 -2.08 -9.37 -4.36
N PHE A 387 -1.89 -8.40 -3.47
CA PHE A 387 -2.19 -8.54 -2.05
C PHE A 387 -2.78 -7.21 -1.55
N GLY A 388 -3.69 -7.31 -0.60
CA GLY A 388 -4.45 -6.14 -0.16
C GLY A 388 -5.27 -6.39 1.07
N TYR A 389 -6.04 -5.37 1.43
CA TYR A 389 -7.05 -5.44 2.48
C TYR A 389 -8.41 -5.11 1.88
N HIS A 390 -9.42 -5.87 2.31
CA HIS A 390 -10.80 -5.71 1.84
C HIS A 390 -11.71 -5.25 2.98
N TRP A 391 -12.54 -4.24 2.69
CA TRP A 391 -13.66 -3.76 3.50
C TRP A 391 -14.92 -3.84 2.64
N ASP A 392 -15.74 -4.87 2.81
CA ASP A 392 -16.91 -5.13 1.95
C ASP A 392 -17.73 -3.85 1.63
N PRO A 393 -17.91 -3.45 0.35
CA PRO A 393 -17.57 -4.14 -0.91
C PRO A 393 -16.24 -3.72 -1.58
N VAL A 394 -15.40 -2.94 -0.90
CA VAL A 394 -14.21 -2.28 -1.44
C VAL A 394 -12.91 -2.92 -0.92
N GLY A 395 -12.05 -3.37 -1.83
CA GLY A 395 -10.67 -3.75 -1.57
C GLY A 395 -9.68 -2.73 -2.08
N VAL A 396 -8.56 -2.58 -1.38
CA VAL A 396 -7.36 -1.88 -1.88
C VAL A 396 -6.23 -2.88 -1.97
N GLU A 397 -5.52 -2.89 -3.10
CA GLU A 397 -4.49 -3.90 -3.36
C GLU A 397 -3.30 -3.32 -4.13
N LEU A 398 -2.12 -3.85 -3.82
CA LEU A 398 -0.95 -3.72 -4.67
C LEU A 398 -0.94 -4.87 -5.66
N TYR A 399 -0.92 -4.56 -6.95
CA TYR A 399 -0.89 -5.52 -8.05
C TYR A 399 0.43 -5.40 -8.81
N ALA A 400 1.14 -6.50 -8.92
CA ALA A 400 2.41 -6.54 -9.63
C ALA A 400 2.51 -7.80 -10.48
N GLY A 401 3.26 -7.71 -11.57
CA GLY A 401 3.40 -8.83 -12.48
C GLY A 401 4.49 -8.63 -13.50
N ALA A 402 4.74 -9.69 -14.27
CA ALA A 402 5.63 -9.71 -15.40
C ALA A 402 4.88 -10.23 -16.62
N GLN A 403 5.25 -9.71 -17.79
CA GLN A 403 4.62 -10.04 -19.07
C GLN A 403 5.69 -10.15 -20.14
N TYR A 404 5.46 -11.08 -21.07
CA TYR A 404 6.19 -11.22 -22.32
C TYR A 404 5.19 -11.22 -23.48
N ASP A 405 5.48 -10.47 -24.53
CA ASP A 405 4.74 -10.52 -25.78
C ASP A 405 5.67 -10.42 -27.00
N SER A 406 5.21 -10.90 -28.14
CA SER A 406 5.96 -10.85 -29.38
C SER A 406 5.06 -10.59 -30.58
N SER A 407 5.61 -9.87 -31.56
CA SER A 407 5.04 -9.66 -32.88
C SER A 407 6.08 -9.97 -33.95
N ALA A 408 5.65 -10.48 -35.09
CA ALA A 408 6.53 -10.82 -36.19
C ALA A 408 6.01 -10.22 -37.51
N PRO A 409 6.21 -8.91 -37.74
CA PRO A 409 5.83 -8.30 -39.01
C PRO A 409 6.80 -8.69 -40.13
N THR A 410 6.27 -8.77 -41.35
CA THR A 410 7.03 -9.01 -42.58
C THR A 410 6.76 -7.90 -43.57
N LEU A 411 7.81 -7.29 -44.12
CA LEU A 411 7.75 -6.28 -45.17
C LEU A 411 8.40 -6.81 -46.44
N VAL A 412 7.72 -6.67 -47.58
CA VAL A 412 8.26 -7.03 -48.89
C VAL A 412 8.52 -5.75 -49.66
N TRP A 413 9.75 -5.60 -50.12
CA TRP A 413 10.23 -4.42 -50.84
C TRP A 413 10.59 -4.78 -52.29
N ASN A 414 10.15 -3.97 -53.24
CA ASN A 414 10.71 -3.89 -54.58
C ASN A 414 12.11 -3.26 -54.54
N ALA A 415 12.88 -3.41 -55.61
CA ALA A 415 14.18 -2.76 -55.70
C ALA A 415 14.01 -1.24 -55.71
N SER A 416 14.83 -0.54 -54.92
CA SER A 416 14.90 0.92 -54.93
C SER A 416 15.81 1.39 -56.05
N SER A 417 15.43 2.47 -56.73
CA SER A 417 16.30 3.19 -57.68
C SER A 417 16.92 4.46 -57.08
N VAL A 418 16.52 4.81 -55.86
CA VAL A 418 17.01 5.96 -55.10
C VAL A 418 17.91 5.44 -53.98
N ASP A 419 19.09 6.06 -53.83
CA ASP A 419 20.10 5.66 -52.85
C ASP A 419 19.96 6.47 -51.55
N PRO A 420 19.59 5.86 -50.40
CA PRO A 420 19.60 6.53 -49.10
C PRO A 420 20.94 6.35 -48.34
N GLY A 421 21.95 5.66 -48.90
CA GLY A 421 23.16 5.23 -48.18
C GLY A 421 24.30 4.66 -49.05
N ILE A 422 24.68 3.38 -48.85
CA ILE A 422 25.84 2.71 -49.50
C ILE A 422 25.49 2.15 -50.90
N GLY A 423 24.34 2.52 -51.48
CA GLY A 423 23.87 2.07 -52.78
C GLY A 423 22.37 1.69 -52.78
N PRO A 424 21.75 1.49 -53.95
CA PRO A 424 20.33 1.18 -54.06
C PRO A 424 19.99 -0.16 -53.41
N ASP A 425 18.96 -0.17 -52.56
CA ASP A 425 18.48 -1.39 -51.94
C ASP A 425 17.88 -2.36 -52.98
N PRO A 426 18.25 -3.65 -52.98
CA PRO A 426 17.64 -4.63 -53.85
C PRO A 426 16.22 -5.02 -53.40
N ALA A 427 15.47 -5.68 -54.30
CA ALA A 427 14.20 -6.30 -53.94
C ALA A 427 14.42 -7.39 -52.88
N ARG A 428 13.68 -7.33 -51.78
CA ARG A 428 13.96 -8.11 -50.57
C ARG A 428 12.71 -8.34 -49.73
N THR A 429 12.80 -9.32 -48.84
CA THR A 429 11.84 -9.54 -47.76
C THR A 429 12.53 -9.30 -46.43
N GLU A 430 11.92 -8.49 -45.57
CA GLU A 430 12.37 -8.21 -44.22
C GLU A 430 11.39 -8.86 -43.23
N ASP A 431 11.85 -9.91 -42.56
CA ASP A 431 11.13 -10.60 -41.48
C ASP A 431 11.62 -10.08 -40.13
N PHE A 432 10.73 -9.45 -39.40
CA PHE A 432 11.04 -8.89 -38.09
C PHE A 432 10.55 -9.80 -36.99
N LYS A 433 11.25 -9.79 -35.85
CA LYS A 433 10.79 -10.37 -34.60
C LYS A 433 11.01 -9.38 -33.47
N VAL A 434 9.91 -8.73 -33.10
CA VAL A 434 9.87 -7.82 -31.96
C VAL A 434 9.41 -8.61 -30.75
N ARG A 435 10.17 -8.55 -29.67
CA ARG A 435 9.82 -9.17 -28.39
C ARG A 435 9.88 -8.12 -27.32
N ARG A 436 8.92 -8.14 -26.41
CA ARG A 436 8.85 -7.24 -25.28
C ARG A 436 8.71 -8.06 -24.01
N VAL A 437 9.51 -7.73 -23.01
CA VAL A 437 9.47 -8.35 -21.68
C VAL A 437 9.58 -7.25 -20.63
N GLY A 438 8.84 -7.40 -19.54
CA GLY A 438 8.96 -6.45 -18.45
C GLY A 438 7.89 -6.62 -17.39
N GLY A 439 7.92 -5.74 -16.39
CA GLY A 439 7.04 -5.80 -15.24
C GLY A 439 6.18 -4.56 -15.07
N PHE A 440 5.21 -4.66 -14.16
CA PHE A 440 4.39 -3.55 -13.72
C PHE A 440 4.15 -3.62 -12.22
N ALA A 441 3.87 -2.46 -11.62
CA ALA A 441 3.39 -2.32 -10.26
C ALA A 441 2.30 -1.25 -10.22
N ILE A 442 1.12 -1.61 -9.71
CA ILE A 442 -0.13 -0.86 -9.84
C ILE A 442 -0.85 -0.85 -8.50
N ALA A 443 -1.28 0.32 -8.03
CA ALA A 443 -2.21 0.43 -6.92
C ALA A 443 -3.65 0.33 -7.48
N ARG A 444 -4.42 -0.64 -7.00
CA ARG A 444 -5.80 -0.88 -7.47
C ARG A 444 -6.82 -0.75 -6.36
N VAL A 445 -8.03 -0.38 -6.76
CA VAL A 445 -9.26 -0.55 -5.99
C VAL A 445 -10.04 -1.70 -6.61
N ARG A 446 -10.53 -2.62 -5.79
CA ARG A 446 -11.39 -3.73 -6.18
C ARG A 446 -12.79 -3.52 -5.63
N LEU A 447 -13.80 -3.61 -6.48
CA LEU A 447 -15.20 -3.70 -6.07
C LEU A 447 -15.65 -5.15 -6.14
N THR A 448 -16.24 -5.66 -5.08
CA THR A 448 -16.68 -7.05 -4.96
C THR A 448 -18.19 -7.12 -4.72
N PHE A 449 -18.85 -7.97 -5.49
CA PHE A 449 -20.28 -8.27 -5.38
C PHE A 449 -20.42 -9.78 -5.24
N GLN A 450 -21.01 -10.26 -4.15
CA GLN A 450 -21.04 -11.69 -3.85
C GLN A 450 -22.46 -12.26 -3.73
N SER A 451 -22.62 -13.49 -4.20
CA SER A 451 -23.73 -14.40 -3.92
C SER A 451 -23.23 -15.58 -3.07
N GLU A 452 -24.10 -16.54 -2.73
CA GLU A 452 -23.72 -17.71 -1.90
C GLU A 452 -22.60 -18.57 -2.52
N LYS A 453 -22.45 -18.61 -3.86
CA LYS A 453 -21.49 -19.50 -4.56
C LYS A 453 -20.53 -18.79 -5.51
N ILE A 454 -20.93 -17.64 -6.03
CA ILE A 454 -20.19 -16.89 -7.05
C ILE A 454 -19.90 -15.49 -6.52
N ARG A 455 -18.65 -15.05 -6.69
CA ARG A 455 -18.22 -13.68 -6.43
C ARG A 455 -17.84 -13.02 -7.76
N PHE A 456 -18.45 -11.88 -8.04
CA PHE A 456 -18.04 -10.99 -9.12
C PHE A 456 -17.15 -9.89 -8.54
N SER A 457 -16.06 -9.56 -9.22
CA SER A 457 -15.28 -8.39 -8.82
C SER A 457 -14.68 -7.66 -10.01
N VAL A 458 -14.50 -6.35 -9.86
CA VAL A 458 -13.80 -5.51 -10.84
C VAL A 458 -12.69 -4.78 -10.10
N ALA A 459 -11.45 -4.98 -10.52
CA ALA A 459 -10.31 -4.21 -10.02
C ALA A 459 -9.83 -3.22 -11.07
N GLY A 460 -9.56 -1.98 -10.65
CA GLY A 460 -9.07 -0.91 -11.52
C GLY A 460 -8.01 -0.08 -10.80
N GLY A 461 -7.01 0.39 -11.52
CA GLY A 461 -5.92 1.14 -10.90
C GLY A 461 -4.88 1.68 -11.85
N VAL A 462 -3.92 2.40 -11.29
CA VAL A 462 -2.84 3.07 -12.01
C VAL A 462 -1.49 2.79 -11.36
N GLY A 463 -0.44 2.86 -12.16
CA GLY A 463 0.92 2.60 -11.69
C GLY A 463 1.96 2.81 -12.77
N LEU A 464 3.06 2.07 -12.66
CA LEU A 464 4.18 2.14 -13.59
C LEU A 464 4.48 0.76 -14.19
N SER A 465 4.87 0.75 -15.45
CA SER A 465 5.47 -0.40 -16.12
C SER A 465 6.89 -0.08 -16.59
N TYR A 466 7.73 -1.11 -16.64
CA TYR A 466 9.04 -1.09 -17.26
C TYR A 466 9.09 -2.18 -18.30
N ARG A 467 9.56 -1.87 -19.51
CA ARG A 467 9.63 -2.79 -20.64
C ARG A 467 11.03 -2.74 -21.26
N ALA A 468 11.56 -3.92 -21.60
CA ALA A 468 12.69 -4.11 -22.48
C ALA A 468 12.20 -4.75 -23.78
N MET A 469 12.61 -4.18 -24.91
CA MET A 469 12.23 -4.56 -26.26
C MET A 469 13.47 -5.02 -27.03
N PHE A 470 13.31 -6.11 -27.77
CA PHE A 470 14.35 -6.75 -28.57
C PHE A 470 13.85 -6.85 -30.00
N LEU A 471 14.69 -6.44 -30.96
CA LEU A 471 14.42 -6.52 -32.38
C LEU A 471 15.40 -7.54 -32.99
N ASP A 472 14.89 -8.49 -33.75
CA ASP A 472 15.68 -9.15 -34.80
C ASP A 472 15.05 -8.77 -36.14
N ARG A 473 15.87 -8.41 -37.13
CA ARG A 473 15.45 -8.31 -38.53
C ARG A 473 16.28 -9.29 -39.33
N ASP A 474 15.58 -10.18 -40.02
CA ASP A 474 16.11 -11.07 -41.03
C ASP A 474 15.76 -10.51 -42.40
N THR A 475 16.74 -10.28 -43.25
CA THR A 475 16.52 -9.76 -44.60
C THR A 475 16.99 -10.76 -45.64
N THR A 476 16.11 -11.18 -46.54
CA THR A 476 16.43 -12.13 -47.63
C THR A 476 16.25 -11.47 -49.00
N LEU A 477 17.15 -11.78 -49.93
CA LEU A 477 17.08 -11.28 -51.30
C LEU A 477 15.95 -11.97 -52.06
N ALA A 478 15.10 -11.20 -52.75
CA ALA A 478 13.92 -11.75 -53.44
C ALA A 478 14.26 -12.78 -54.53
N SER A 479 15.41 -12.65 -55.20
CA SER A 479 15.86 -13.56 -56.26
C SER A 479 16.62 -14.80 -55.75
N ASN A 480 17.10 -14.78 -54.50
CA ASN A 480 17.83 -15.88 -53.90
C ASN A 480 17.77 -15.82 -52.36
N ALA A 481 16.90 -16.62 -51.77
CA ALA A 481 16.70 -16.68 -50.32
C ALA A 481 17.94 -17.15 -49.53
N GLN A 482 18.98 -17.69 -50.18
CA GLN A 482 20.26 -18.01 -49.50
C GLN A 482 21.11 -16.77 -49.22
N VAL A 483 20.84 -15.65 -49.89
CA VAL A 483 21.51 -14.38 -49.64
C VAL A 483 20.71 -13.64 -48.57
N ARG A 484 21.30 -13.52 -47.37
CA ARG A 484 20.63 -13.05 -46.15
C ARG A 484 21.50 -12.07 -45.36
N ASP A 485 20.89 -11.06 -44.74
CA ASP A 485 21.47 -10.21 -43.69
C ASP A 485 20.66 -10.37 -42.40
N VAL A 486 21.33 -10.23 -41.24
CA VAL A 486 20.69 -10.30 -39.93
C VAL A 486 21.10 -9.11 -39.08
N PHE A 487 20.12 -8.31 -38.67
CA PHE A 487 20.30 -7.14 -37.82
C PHE A 487 19.68 -7.41 -36.44
N VAL A 488 20.52 -7.38 -35.40
CA VAL A 488 20.13 -7.59 -33.99
C VAL A 488 20.78 -6.48 -33.16
N PRO A 489 20.11 -5.33 -32.96
CA PRO A 489 20.62 -4.25 -32.12
C PRO A 489 20.48 -4.58 -30.63
N ASP A 490 21.11 -3.76 -29.78
CA ASP A 490 20.93 -3.81 -28.33
C ASP A 490 19.47 -3.55 -27.92
N ALA A 491 19.08 -4.14 -26.79
CA ALA A 491 17.74 -4.00 -26.24
C ALA A 491 17.41 -2.54 -25.92
N GLN A 492 16.20 -2.12 -26.30
CA GLN A 492 15.69 -0.79 -26.02
C GLN A 492 14.69 -0.86 -24.87
N SER A 493 14.68 0.12 -23.97
CA SER A 493 13.78 0.08 -22.81
C SER A 493 12.97 1.35 -22.67
N TYR A 494 11.81 1.23 -22.01
CA TYR A 494 11.00 2.37 -21.60
C TYR A 494 10.33 2.10 -20.25
N VAL A 495 10.10 3.20 -19.53
CA VAL A 495 9.18 3.25 -18.39
C VAL A 495 7.92 3.95 -18.87
N SER A 496 6.75 3.52 -18.43
CA SER A 496 5.49 4.17 -18.79
C SER A 496 4.48 4.14 -17.65
N PRO A 497 3.58 5.13 -17.57
CA PRO A 497 2.38 4.99 -16.77
C PRO A 497 1.56 3.84 -17.34
N VAL A 498 0.96 3.06 -16.45
CA VAL A 498 0.07 1.96 -16.81
C VAL A 498 -1.24 2.08 -16.07
N VAL A 499 -2.34 1.82 -16.78
CA VAL A 499 -3.69 1.69 -16.25
C VAL A 499 -4.11 0.23 -16.39
N SER A 500 -4.71 -0.34 -15.34
CA SER A 500 -5.25 -1.69 -15.39
C SER A 500 -6.75 -1.72 -15.11
N LEU A 501 -7.46 -2.65 -15.75
CA LEU A 501 -8.83 -3.03 -15.43
C LEU A 501 -8.98 -4.55 -15.51
N GLU A 502 -9.59 -5.16 -14.51
CA GLU A 502 -9.70 -6.61 -14.36
C GLU A 502 -11.07 -7.02 -13.80
N PRO A 503 -12.09 -7.23 -14.66
CA PRO A 503 -13.32 -7.91 -14.28
C PRO A 503 -13.10 -9.42 -14.13
N THR A 504 -13.58 -10.01 -13.04
CA THR A 504 -13.44 -11.44 -12.72
C THR A 504 -14.71 -12.03 -12.13
N ILE A 505 -14.97 -13.29 -12.48
CA ILE A 505 -15.93 -14.19 -11.83
C ILE A 505 -15.13 -15.22 -11.04
N GLN A 506 -15.52 -15.44 -9.79
CA GLN A 506 -14.80 -16.30 -8.87
C GLN A 506 -15.72 -17.40 -8.33
N TRP A 507 -15.28 -18.65 -8.44
CA TRP A 507 -15.94 -19.82 -7.87
C TRP A 507 -15.22 -20.23 -6.59
N ARG A 508 -15.92 -20.17 -5.45
CA ARG A 508 -15.37 -20.54 -4.14
C ARG A 508 -15.36 -22.05 -4.00
N PHE A 509 -14.19 -22.62 -3.65
CA PHE A 509 -14.08 -24.03 -3.27
C PHE A 509 -14.02 -24.21 -1.75
N THR A 510 -13.49 -23.19 -1.05
CA THR A 510 -13.40 -23.13 0.40
C THR A 510 -13.84 -21.74 0.87
N PRO A 511 -14.01 -21.52 2.19
CA PRO A 511 -14.21 -20.18 2.73
C PRO A 511 -13.12 -19.17 2.33
N THR A 512 -11.90 -19.62 2.04
CA THR A 512 -10.72 -18.75 1.85
C THR A 512 -10.04 -18.88 0.50
N THR A 513 -10.59 -19.68 -0.42
CA THR A 513 -9.98 -19.95 -1.73
C THR A 513 -11.02 -19.98 -2.84
N ALA A 514 -10.75 -19.27 -3.92
CA ALA A 514 -11.59 -19.24 -5.12
C ALA A 514 -10.75 -19.33 -6.40
N LEU A 515 -11.26 -20.04 -7.41
CA LEU A 515 -10.78 -19.93 -8.79
C LEU A 515 -11.38 -18.66 -9.38
N ALA A 516 -10.54 -17.79 -9.92
CA ALA A 516 -10.95 -16.60 -10.64
C ALA A 516 -10.70 -16.77 -12.13
N VAL A 517 -11.72 -16.46 -12.93
CA VAL A 517 -11.62 -16.35 -14.40
C VAL A 517 -12.15 -14.98 -14.79
N GLY A 518 -11.43 -14.28 -15.65
CA GLY A 518 -11.80 -12.94 -16.05
C GLY A 518 -11.09 -12.47 -17.30
N ALA A 519 -11.11 -11.16 -17.48
CA ALA A 519 -10.33 -10.48 -18.51
C ALA A 519 -9.39 -9.48 -17.84
N ALA A 520 -8.21 -9.29 -18.43
CA ALA A 520 -7.27 -8.26 -18.03
C ALA A 520 -7.13 -7.27 -19.18
N LEU A 521 -7.15 -5.98 -18.83
CA LEU A 521 -6.80 -4.87 -19.67
C LEU A 521 -5.62 -4.14 -19.05
N LEU A 522 -4.55 -3.95 -19.81
CA LEU A 522 -3.42 -3.09 -19.45
C LEU A 522 -3.24 -2.05 -20.56
N VAL A 523 -3.19 -0.79 -20.19
CA VAL A 523 -2.97 0.32 -21.11
C VAL A 523 -1.74 1.08 -20.67
N GLU A 524 -0.73 1.17 -21.53
CA GLU A 524 0.51 1.89 -21.25
C GLU A 524 0.88 2.86 -22.38
N SER A 525 1.64 3.90 -22.06
CA SER A 525 2.05 4.94 -23.01
C SER A 525 3.58 5.14 -22.98
N PRO A 526 4.34 4.53 -23.91
CA PRO A 526 5.81 4.65 -23.97
C PRO A 526 6.29 6.10 -24.10
N ARG A 527 5.48 6.98 -24.72
CA ARG A 527 5.83 8.40 -24.92
C ARG A 527 5.64 9.28 -23.69
N ALA A 528 4.98 8.82 -22.64
CA ALA A 528 4.63 9.67 -21.50
C ALA A 528 5.84 10.29 -20.79
N PHE A 529 6.99 9.63 -20.83
CA PHE A 529 8.25 10.12 -20.25
C PHE A 529 9.32 10.42 -21.31
N ASN A 530 8.91 10.71 -22.55
CA ASN A 530 9.79 11.10 -23.67
C ASN A 530 10.90 10.09 -24.04
N ALA A 531 10.71 8.80 -23.74
CA ALA A 531 11.63 7.74 -24.15
C ALA A 531 10.96 6.85 -25.20
N ILE A 532 11.27 7.08 -26.48
CA ILE A 532 10.83 6.17 -27.56
C ILE A 532 11.89 5.08 -27.70
N PRO A 533 11.57 3.79 -27.47
CA PRO A 533 12.51 2.69 -27.65
C PRO A 533 12.90 2.61 -29.13
N THR A 534 14.12 3.06 -29.47
CA THR A 534 14.55 3.27 -30.85
C THR A 534 15.88 2.57 -31.10
N THR A 535 15.97 1.78 -32.17
CA THR A 535 17.23 1.13 -32.53
C THR A 535 18.20 2.13 -33.18
N PRO A 536 19.52 1.90 -33.10
CA PRO A 536 20.46 2.66 -33.93
C PRO A 536 20.20 2.40 -35.42
N GLU A 537 20.52 3.40 -36.24
CA GLU A 537 20.68 3.25 -37.68
C GLU A 537 22.02 2.55 -37.98
N ASP A 538 22.07 1.71 -39.02
CA ASP A 538 23.27 1.02 -39.46
C ASP A 538 23.40 1.06 -40.99
N GLY A 539 24.11 2.07 -41.49
CA GLY A 539 24.35 2.21 -42.92
C GLY A 539 25.33 1.19 -43.51
N SER A 540 26.06 0.42 -42.69
CA SER A 540 27.18 -0.43 -43.15
C SER A 540 26.77 -1.79 -43.74
N ARG A 541 25.46 -2.10 -43.69
CA ARG A 541 24.91 -3.42 -44.03
C ARG A 541 24.87 -3.66 -45.53
N ARG A 542 24.95 -4.93 -45.91
CA ARG A 542 24.92 -5.40 -47.31
C ARG A 542 24.08 -6.65 -47.44
N LEU A 543 23.41 -6.79 -48.57
CA LEU A 543 22.65 -7.99 -48.95
C LEU A 543 23.26 -8.58 -50.23
N GLY A 544 24.22 -9.49 -50.05
CA GLY A 544 25.07 -9.96 -51.14
C GLY A 544 26.00 -8.83 -51.64
N PRO A 545 26.07 -8.54 -52.95
CA PRO A 545 26.90 -7.45 -53.47
C PRO A 545 26.31 -6.05 -53.26
N SER A 546 25.00 -5.96 -53.00
CA SER A 546 24.28 -4.69 -52.88
C SER A 546 24.37 -4.11 -51.46
N GLY A 547 24.28 -2.78 -51.35
CA GLY A 547 24.04 -2.12 -50.07
C GLY A 547 22.67 -2.48 -49.50
N LEU A 548 22.51 -2.37 -48.19
CA LEU A 548 21.24 -2.55 -47.51
C LEU A 548 21.04 -1.45 -46.46
N THR A 549 20.11 -0.55 -46.71
CA THR A 549 19.74 0.52 -45.79
C THR A 549 19.08 -0.07 -44.54
N THR A 550 19.60 0.28 -43.36
CA THR A 550 19.03 -0.14 -42.07
C THR A 550 18.73 1.09 -41.23
N PRO A 551 17.52 1.68 -41.35
CA PRO A 551 17.16 2.89 -40.64
C PRO A 551 17.02 2.65 -39.13
N SER A 552 16.93 3.73 -38.36
CA SER A 552 16.49 3.64 -36.96
C SER A 552 15.03 3.18 -36.89
N TYR A 553 14.74 2.15 -36.10
CA TYR A 553 13.38 1.65 -35.90
C TYR A 553 12.83 2.12 -34.56
N GLU A 554 11.76 2.92 -34.59
CA GLU A 554 10.96 3.20 -33.39
C GLU A 554 10.11 1.96 -33.08
N LEU A 555 10.37 1.27 -31.96
CA LEU A 555 9.75 -0.03 -31.67
C LEU A 555 8.34 0.09 -31.08
N ALA A 556 8.06 1.14 -30.33
CA ALA A 556 6.75 1.41 -29.75
C ALA A 556 6.54 2.91 -29.54
N THR A 557 5.54 3.51 -30.18
CA THR A 557 5.33 4.96 -30.07
C THR A 557 3.90 5.38 -29.74
N GLY A 558 2.94 4.49 -29.96
CA GLY A 558 1.54 4.72 -29.63
C GLY A 558 1.18 4.20 -28.24
N THR A 559 -0.06 4.46 -27.81
CA THR A 559 -0.66 3.78 -26.66
C THR A 559 -0.71 2.28 -26.93
N GLN A 560 -0.15 1.49 -26.01
CA GLN A 560 -0.15 0.04 -26.08
C GLN A 560 -1.34 -0.47 -25.27
N ILE A 561 -2.23 -1.21 -25.90
CA ILE A 561 -3.44 -1.75 -25.25
C ILE A 561 -3.35 -3.28 -25.29
N PHE A 562 -3.16 -3.88 -24.14
CA PHE A 562 -3.16 -5.33 -23.97
C PHE A 562 -4.49 -5.78 -23.41
N ILE A 563 -5.10 -6.75 -24.06
CA ILE A 563 -6.32 -7.39 -23.57
C ILE A 563 -6.19 -8.90 -23.64
N GLY A 564 -6.74 -9.62 -22.67
CA GLY A 564 -6.89 -11.06 -22.78
C GLY A 564 -7.37 -11.72 -21.50
N PRO A 565 -7.39 -13.07 -21.47
CA PRO A 565 -7.96 -13.80 -20.36
C PRO A 565 -7.06 -13.71 -19.11
N PHE A 566 -7.69 -13.65 -17.95
CA PHE A 566 -7.07 -13.85 -16.65
C PHE A 566 -7.61 -15.15 -16.05
N ILE A 567 -6.72 -16.03 -15.58
CA ILE A 567 -7.07 -17.23 -14.82
C ILE A 567 -6.15 -17.31 -13.62
N GLY A 568 -6.73 -17.35 -12.42
CA GLY A 568 -5.93 -17.32 -11.19
C GLY A 568 -6.65 -17.93 -10.00
N VAL A 569 -5.93 -17.97 -8.89
CA VAL A 569 -6.45 -18.37 -7.58
C VAL A 569 -6.43 -17.14 -6.67
N MET A 570 -7.54 -16.92 -5.98
CA MET A 570 -7.67 -15.88 -4.97
C MET A 570 -7.72 -16.52 -3.58
N PHE A 571 -7.10 -15.84 -2.62
CA PHE A 571 -6.98 -16.22 -1.22
C PHE A 571 -7.53 -15.10 -0.34
N GLY A 572 -8.13 -15.47 0.79
CA GLY A 572 -8.72 -14.52 1.73
C GLY A 572 -10.23 -14.66 1.87
N PRO A 573 -10.87 -13.82 2.69
CA PRO A 573 -12.28 -13.94 3.09
C PRO A 573 -13.28 -13.95 1.92
#